data_AF-A0A3P6TF05-F1
#
_entry.id   AF-A0A3P6TF05-F1
#
_cell.length_a   1.000
_cell.length_b   1.000
_cell.length_c   1.000
_cell.angle_alpha   90.00
_cell.angle_beta   90.00
_cell.angle_gamma   90.00
#
_symmetry.space_group_name_H-M   'P 1'
#
loop_
_entity.id
_entity.type
_entity.pdbx_description
1 polymer ?
#
loop_
_entity_poly.entity_id
_entity_poly.type
_entity_poly.pdbx_seq_one_letter_code
_entity_poly.pdbx_strand_id
1 'polypeptide(L)'
;MNDDDEPKGYTWEVDYADGLNIRDVLHEDESGSIEKSVAKLILDTKREKRFNNRPAKVRLGIMRYVYLIIDCSFSMADKSMQPSGLLVTIK
;
A
#
# COMPACT_ATOMS: atom_id res chain seq x y z
N MET A 1 -12.21 -42.96 -14.08
CA MET A 1 -13.07 -42.41 -13.01
C MET A 1 -13.00 -40.91 -13.13
N ASN A 2 -14.14 -40.26 -12.97
CA ASN A 2 -14.43 -38.88 -13.35
C ASN A 2 -13.57 -37.87 -12.57
N ASP A 3 -12.89 -36.94 -13.24
CA ASP A 3 -12.21 -35.78 -12.62
C ASP A 3 -13.23 -34.65 -12.26
N ASP A 4 -14.51 -34.99 -12.05
CA ASP A 4 -15.60 -34.03 -11.83
C ASP A 4 -15.96 -33.83 -10.34
N ASP A 5 -15.23 -34.45 -9.41
CA ASP A 5 -15.55 -34.45 -7.97
C ASP A 5 -14.70 -33.46 -7.15
N GLU A 6 -14.20 -32.39 -7.75
CA GLU A 6 -13.63 -31.28 -6.98
C GLU A 6 -14.77 -30.30 -6.61
N PRO A 7 -15.06 -30.08 -5.32
CA PRO A 7 -16.19 -29.26 -4.91
C PRO A 7 -15.99 -27.84 -5.45
N LYS A 8 -16.82 -27.45 -6.43
CA LYS A 8 -16.86 -26.08 -6.95
C LYS A 8 -17.04 -25.15 -5.75
N GLY A 9 -15.99 -24.39 -5.43
CA GLY A 9 -16.00 -23.37 -4.39
C GLY A 9 -17.19 -22.43 -4.55
N TYR A 10 -17.56 -21.73 -3.49
CA TYR A 10 -18.75 -20.87 -3.54
C TYR A 10 -18.62 -19.85 -4.70
N THR A 11 -19.72 -19.60 -5.39
CA THR A 11 -19.76 -18.77 -6.60
C THR A 11 -19.18 -17.37 -6.37
N TRP A 12 -19.30 -16.85 -5.14
CA TRP A 12 -18.72 -15.56 -4.75
C TRP A 12 -17.19 -15.58 -4.64
N GLU A 13 -16.56 -16.71 -4.31
CA GLU A 13 -15.10 -16.84 -4.23
C GLU A 13 -14.48 -16.77 -5.62
N VAL A 14 -15.15 -17.40 -6.60
CA VAL A 14 -14.76 -17.37 -8.02
C VAL A 14 -14.97 -15.96 -8.59
N ASP A 15 -16.13 -15.35 -8.39
CA ASP A 15 -16.41 -14.00 -8.89
C ASP A 15 -15.51 -12.93 -8.23
N TYR A 16 -15.15 -13.10 -6.95
CA TYR A 16 -14.19 -12.24 -6.26
C TYR A 16 -12.77 -12.42 -6.81
N ALA A 17 -12.36 -13.66 -7.09
CA ALA A 17 -11.07 -13.97 -7.70
C ALA A 17 -10.95 -13.42 -9.12
N ASP A 18 -11.98 -13.61 -9.94
CA ASP A 18 -12.02 -13.18 -11.35
C ASP A 18 -12.17 -11.66 -11.47
N GLY A 19 -12.99 -11.03 -10.61
CA GLY A 19 -13.16 -9.57 -10.58
C GLY A 19 -11.90 -8.80 -10.17
N LEU A 20 -10.92 -9.46 -9.53
CA LEU A 20 -9.62 -8.91 -9.16
C LEU A 20 -8.46 -9.41 -10.04
N ASN A 21 -8.70 -10.24 -11.06
CA ASN A 21 -7.66 -10.92 -11.85
C ASN A 21 -6.61 -11.65 -10.96
N ILE A 22 -7.06 -12.23 -9.85
CA ILE A 22 -6.19 -12.79 -8.81
C ILE A 22 -5.28 -13.90 -9.36
N ARG A 23 -5.75 -14.70 -10.32
CA ARG A 23 -4.98 -15.82 -10.88
C ARG A 23 -3.85 -15.36 -11.81
N ASP A 24 -3.99 -14.22 -12.48
CA ASP A 24 -2.96 -13.66 -13.36
C ASP A 24 -1.91 -12.84 -12.58
N VAL A 25 -2.26 -12.40 -11.37
CA VAL A 25 -1.44 -11.47 -10.56
C VAL A 25 -0.75 -12.15 -9.38
N LEU A 26 -1.32 -13.23 -8.83
CA LEU A 26 -0.74 -13.99 -7.72
C LEU A 26 0.06 -15.19 -8.24
N HIS A 27 1.38 -15.08 -8.18
CA HIS A 27 2.28 -16.23 -8.33
C HIS A 27 2.60 -16.83 -6.97
N GLU A 28 2.58 -18.16 -6.89
CA GLU A 28 3.11 -18.91 -5.75
C GLU A 28 4.63 -18.71 -5.63
N ASP A 29 5.11 -18.58 -4.39
CA ASP A 29 6.54 -18.59 -4.12
C ASP A 29 7.11 -20.02 -4.13
N GLU A 30 8.43 -20.18 -3.98
CA GLU A 30 9.11 -21.49 -4.01
C GLU A 30 8.58 -22.50 -2.97
N SER A 31 7.80 -22.05 -1.98
CA SER A 31 7.15 -22.91 -0.98
C SER A 31 5.69 -23.26 -1.29
N GLY A 32 5.15 -22.80 -2.43
CA GLY A 32 3.73 -22.91 -2.78
C GLY A 32 2.85 -21.86 -2.08
N SER A 33 3.43 -20.83 -1.46
CA SER A 33 2.67 -19.80 -0.73
C SER A 33 2.45 -18.55 -1.58
N ILE A 34 1.23 -18.03 -1.58
CA ILE A 34 0.86 -16.77 -2.24
C ILE A 34 0.88 -15.55 -1.31
N GLU A 35 1.22 -15.73 -0.03
CA GLU A 35 1.12 -14.68 0.99
C GLU A 35 1.92 -13.42 0.64
N LYS A 36 3.12 -13.59 0.08
CA LYS A 36 3.97 -12.48 -0.35
C LYS A 36 3.35 -11.70 -1.51
N SER A 37 2.76 -12.40 -2.47
CA SER A 37 2.10 -11.81 -3.63
C SER A 37 0.86 -11.02 -3.22
N VAL A 38 0.07 -11.54 -2.27
CA VAL A 38 -1.08 -10.85 -1.68
C VAL A 38 -0.63 -9.60 -0.90
N ALA A 39 0.39 -9.74 -0.06
CA ALA A 39 0.93 -8.61 0.72
C ALA A 39 1.42 -7.48 -0.19
N LYS A 40 2.09 -7.82 -1.30
CA LYS A 40 2.54 -6.87 -2.31
C LYS A 40 1.36 -6.17 -2.99
N LEU A 41 0.37 -6.93 -3.46
CA LEU A 41 -0.84 -6.36 -4.10
C LEU A 41 -1.56 -5.36 -3.19
N ILE A 42 -1.73 -5.71 -1.90
CA ILE A 42 -2.34 -4.82 -0.91
C ILE A 42 -1.50 -3.55 -0.71
N LEU A 43 -0.18 -3.68 -0.62
CA LEU A 43 0.74 -2.56 -0.48
C LEU A 43 0.66 -1.60 -1.69
N ASP A 44 0.69 -2.16 -2.90
CA ASP A 44 0.64 -1.41 -4.15
C ASP A 44 -0.71 -0.68 -4.30
N THR A 45 -1.82 -1.36 -4.01
CA THR A 45 -3.16 -0.75 -3.99
C THR A 45 -3.26 0.40 -2.98
N LYS A 46 -2.72 0.22 -1.77
CA LYS A 46 -2.67 1.28 -0.75
C LYS A 46 -1.79 2.45 -1.18
N ARG A 47 -0.73 2.18 -1.94
CA ARG A 47 0.18 3.20 -2.46
C ARG A 47 -0.51 4.03 -3.54
N GLU A 48 -1.11 3.39 -4.55
CA GLU A 48 -1.84 4.05 -5.63
C GLU A 48 -2.95 4.96 -5.10
N LYS A 49 -3.76 4.48 -4.13
CA LYS A 49 -4.80 5.29 -3.48
C LYS A 49 -4.27 6.58 -2.86
N ARG A 50 -3.05 6.60 -2.31
CA ARG A 50 -2.43 7.83 -1.76
C ARG A 50 -2.05 8.83 -2.84
N PHE A 51 -1.74 8.37 -4.05
CA PHE A 51 -1.34 9.23 -5.16
C PHE A 51 -2.55 9.80 -5.92
N ASN A 52 -3.67 9.07 -5.97
CA ASN A 52 -4.86 9.47 -6.73
C ASN A 52 -5.54 10.75 -6.23
N ASN A 53 -5.33 11.13 -4.97
CA ASN A 53 -5.89 12.36 -4.40
C ASN A 53 -5.01 13.61 -4.62
N ARG A 54 -3.94 13.52 -5.44
CA ARG A 54 -3.12 14.69 -5.73
C ARG A 54 -3.89 15.63 -6.66
N PRO A 55 -4.16 16.88 -6.25
CA PRO A 55 -4.82 17.83 -7.14
C PRO A 55 -4.00 18.00 -8.42
N ALA A 56 -4.70 18.15 -9.56
CA ALA A 56 -4.07 18.44 -10.84
C ALA A 56 -3.12 19.64 -10.65
N LYS A 57 -1.94 19.60 -11.31
CA LYS A 57 -0.96 20.69 -11.26
C LYS A 57 -1.57 21.96 -11.90
N VAL A 58 -2.34 22.69 -11.11
CA VAL A 58 -2.85 24.02 -11.46
C VAL A 58 -1.74 25.04 -11.28
N ARG A 59 -1.68 26.03 -12.17
CA ARG A 59 -0.62 27.04 -12.24
C ARG A 59 -0.76 28.04 -11.09
N LEU A 60 -0.39 27.64 -9.87
CA LEU A 60 -0.35 28.49 -8.67
C LEU A 60 1.03 29.10 -8.51
N GLY A 61 1.40 30.01 -9.43
CA GLY A 61 2.72 30.61 -9.48
C GLY A 61 2.68 32.09 -9.16
N ILE A 62 3.00 32.45 -7.92
CA ILE A 62 3.68 33.70 -7.55
C ILE A 62 4.70 33.34 -6.46
N MET A 63 5.78 34.11 -6.33
CA MET A 63 6.86 33.93 -5.32
C MET A 63 6.29 33.50 -3.96
N ARG A 64 6.86 32.41 -3.40
CA ARG A 64 6.42 31.86 -2.11
C ARG A 64 7.46 32.17 -1.05
N TYR A 65 7.06 32.96 -0.07
CA TYR A 65 7.77 33.08 1.20
C TYR A 65 7.26 31.99 2.13
N VAL A 66 8.10 30.98 2.40
CA VAL A 66 7.77 29.85 3.27
C VAL A 66 8.60 29.97 4.53
N TYR A 67 7.96 29.84 5.69
CA TYR A 67 8.61 29.78 6.99
C TYR A 67 8.48 28.35 7.52
N LEU A 68 9.61 27.76 7.90
CA LEU A 68 9.65 26.47 8.56
C LEU A 68 9.74 26.72 10.06
N ILE A 69 8.78 26.19 10.81
CA ILE A 69 8.81 26.17 12.27
C ILE A 69 8.91 24.71 12.66
N ILE A 70 10.03 24.35 13.30
CA ILE A 70 10.33 22.99 13.70
C ILE A 70 10.15 22.90 15.20
N ASP A 71 9.37 21.91 15.65
CA ASP A 71 9.27 21.59 17.07
C ASP A 71 10.56 20.92 17.53
N CYS A 72 11.17 21.47 18.57
CA CYS A 72 12.39 20.96 19.22
C CYS A 72 12.15 20.69 20.72
N SER A 73 10.89 20.51 21.12
CA SER A 73 10.54 20.13 22.49
C SER A 73 10.92 18.68 22.80
N PHE A 74 10.83 18.30 24.08
CA PHE A 74 11.21 16.96 24.55
C PHE A 74 10.34 15.84 23.93
N SER A 75 9.10 16.12 23.53
CA SER A 75 8.26 15.11 22.86
C SER A 75 8.84 14.60 21.56
N MET A 76 9.67 15.41 20.88
CA MET A 76 10.32 15.01 19.62
C MET A 76 11.46 14.00 19.81
N ALA A 77 11.88 13.75 21.06
CA ALA A 77 12.84 12.69 21.40
C ALA A 77 12.18 11.29 21.49
N ASP A 78 10.84 11.22 21.49
CA ASP A 78 10.12 9.95 21.50
C ASP A 78 10.42 9.11 20.23
N LYS A 79 10.35 7.78 20.39
CA LYS A 79 10.71 6.77 19.38
C LYS A 79 9.51 6.14 18.69
N SER A 80 8.35 6.81 18.72
CA SER A 80 7.18 6.46 17.91
C SER A 80 7.51 6.34 16.42
N MET A 81 8.49 7.11 15.94
CA MET A 81 9.18 6.90 14.68
C MET A 81 10.67 6.64 14.94
N GLN A 82 11.23 5.61 14.32
CA GLN A 82 12.65 5.27 14.48
C GLN A 82 13.53 6.17 13.60
N PRO A 83 14.64 6.73 14.12
CA PRO A 83 15.16 6.58 15.49
C PRO A 83 14.52 7.54 16.53
N SER A 84 14.03 8.72 16.12
CA SER A 84 13.17 9.61 16.90
C SER A 84 12.39 10.56 15.99
N GLY A 85 11.33 11.19 16.50
CA GLY A 85 10.54 12.16 15.74
C GLY A 85 11.38 13.32 15.17
N LEU A 86 12.32 13.85 15.97
CA LEU A 86 13.21 14.94 15.54
C LEU A 86 14.12 14.50 14.39
N LEU A 87 14.73 13.32 14.49
CA LEU A 87 15.67 12.82 13.48
C LEU A 87 14.96 12.50 12.16
N VAL A 88 13.72 12.03 12.22
CA VAL A 88 12.90 11.82 11.02
C VAL A 88 12.47 13.14 10.39
N THR A 89 12.24 14.19 11.19
CA THR A 89 11.83 15.51 10.67
C THR A 89 12.96 16.25 9.96
N ILE A 90 14.21 16.07 10.41
CA ILE A 90 15.39 16.77 9.86
C ILE A 90 15.98 16.04 8.63
N LYS A 91 15.69 14.74 8.45
CA LYS A 91 16.31 13.88 7.43
C LYS A 91 15.49 13.82 6.15
#